data_AF-A0A4S9YFH9-F1
#
_entry.id   AF-A0A4S9YFH9-F1
#
_cell.length_a   1.000
_cell.length_b   1.000
_cell.length_c   1.000
_cell.angle_alpha   90.00
_cell.angle_beta   90.00
_cell.angle_gamma   90.00
#
_symmetry.space_group_name_H-M   'P 1'
#
loop_
_entity.id
_entity.type
_entity.pdbx_description
1 polymer ?
#
loop_
_entity_poly.entity_id
_entity_poly.type
_entity_poly.pdbx_seq_one_letter_code
_entity_poly.pdbx_strand_id
1 'polypeptide(L)'
;MQALENKIEVALAHGKLSGCVLQAISGDGMNGYSRTFGFRSASPDLTSLQSTDIFALISCSKIIVSVAILQLVERGLIGLDSDVGVLLPELPRTVIFGIDDHGRPVLEDRDSPIKLNDLLTHAAGLPYFHPLLSNYLDSIGKRPLQGATVAERFGLPQVAEPGESFDYGCSFDWLGKIIERLTESDLDSYVEENICNPLGISDVFFSMARLEDVQHRLVSTVKIDEQGMAVPDTQGSINDGITECFGGQSGHANLESLLTILQSLLSNDGRLLKPESVTEMFKPQLSESSRRALNEQIKTRS
;
A
#
# COMPACT_ATOMS: atom_id res chain seq x y z
N MET A 1 -17.45 -23.47 4.24
CA MET A 1 -18.04 -22.11 4.23
C MET A 1 -18.94 -21.86 5.42
N GLN A 2 -20.02 -22.63 5.67
CA GLN A 2 -20.95 -22.40 6.80
C GLN A 2 -20.28 -22.17 8.17
N ALA A 3 -19.26 -22.95 8.52
CA ALA A 3 -18.56 -22.79 9.81
C ALA A 3 -17.81 -21.44 9.94
N LEU A 4 -17.35 -20.84 8.84
CA LEU A 4 -16.71 -19.52 8.84
C LEU A 4 -17.78 -18.42 8.91
N GLU A 5 -18.84 -18.54 8.11
CA GLU A 5 -19.97 -17.60 8.13
C GLU A 5 -20.58 -17.50 9.53
N ASN A 6 -20.85 -18.64 10.16
CA ASN A 6 -21.37 -18.67 11.53
C ASN A 6 -20.44 -17.98 12.53
N LYS A 7 -19.10 -18.09 12.37
CA LYS A 7 -18.15 -17.39 13.25
C LYS A 7 -18.20 -15.88 13.04
N ILE A 8 -18.39 -15.42 11.81
CA ILE A 8 -18.53 -14.00 11.48
C ILE A 8 -19.85 -13.46 12.06
N GLU A 9 -20.95 -14.17 11.86
CA GLU A 9 -22.26 -13.80 12.44
C GLU A 9 -22.20 -13.72 13.96
N VAL A 10 -21.55 -14.69 14.62
CA VAL A 10 -21.33 -14.67 16.08
C VAL A 10 -20.47 -13.47 16.50
N ALA A 11 -19.44 -13.11 15.73
CA ALA A 11 -18.61 -11.94 16.03
C ALA A 11 -19.37 -10.62 15.86
N LEU A 12 -20.23 -10.52 14.83
CA LEU A 12 -21.13 -9.38 14.61
C LEU A 12 -22.18 -9.25 15.72
N ALA A 13 -22.82 -10.36 16.10
CA ALA A 13 -23.82 -10.38 17.16
C ALA A 13 -23.25 -9.98 18.53
N HIS A 14 -21.98 -10.30 18.78
CA HIS A 14 -21.24 -9.86 19.97
C HIS A 14 -20.55 -8.50 19.79
N GLY A 15 -20.80 -7.77 18.70
CA GLY A 15 -20.23 -6.44 18.43
C GLY A 15 -18.70 -6.41 18.32
N LYS A 16 -18.05 -7.57 18.06
CA LYS A 16 -16.60 -7.67 17.83
C LYS A 16 -16.19 -7.30 16.41
N LEU A 17 -17.16 -7.30 15.50
CA LEU A 17 -17.05 -6.79 14.14
C LEU A 17 -18.22 -5.84 13.89
N SER A 18 -18.00 -4.83 13.05
CA SER A 18 -19.09 -3.98 12.54
C SER A 18 -19.66 -4.55 11.24
N GLY A 19 -18.79 -4.94 10.31
CA GLY A 19 -19.16 -5.56 9.04
C GLY A 19 -18.01 -6.36 8.45
N CYS A 20 -18.32 -7.19 7.46
CA CYS A 20 -17.34 -8.03 6.76
C CYS A 20 -17.82 -8.33 5.34
N VAL A 21 -16.93 -8.24 4.37
CA VAL A 21 -17.13 -8.77 3.02
C VAL A 21 -16.13 -9.89 2.80
N LEU A 22 -16.61 -11.04 2.36
CA LEU A 22 -15.80 -12.18 1.97
C LEU A 22 -16.00 -12.45 0.49
N GLN A 23 -14.90 -12.46 -0.26
CA GLN A 23 -14.91 -12.75 -1.67
C GLN A 23 -13.79 -13.74 -2.04
N ALA A 24 -14.09 -14.63 -2.98
CA ALA A 24 -13.12 -15.51 -3.62
C ALA A 24 -13.56 -15.79 -5.05
N ILE A 25 -12.59 -15.97 -5.95
CA ILE A 25 -12.85 -16.31 -7.35
C ILE A 25 -11.75 -17.25 -7.85
N SER A 26 -12.13 -18.23 -8.66
CA SER A 26 -11.18 -19.08 -9.37
C SER A 26 -10.52 -18.33 -10.52
N GLY A 27 -9.32 -18.74 -10.92
CA GLY A 27 -8.59 -18.11 -12.03
C GLY A 27 -9.31 -18.22 -13.38
N ASP A 28 -10.21 -19.18 -13.58
CA ASP A 28 -11.05 -19.22 -14.79
C ASP A 28 -12.31 -18.34 -14.69
N GLY A 29 -12.55 -17.71 -13.53
CA GLY A 29 -13.76 -16.92 -13.25
C GLY A 29 -15.04 -17.73 -13.12
N MET A 30 -14.99 -19.06 -13.24
CA MET A 30 -16.19 -19.90 -13.29
C MET A 30 -16.77 -20.18 -11.91
N ASN A 31 -15.95 -20.13 -10.86
CA ASN A 31 -16.36 -20.40 -9.48
C ASN A 31 -16.06 -19.17 -8.62
N GLY A 32 -17.11 -18.56 -8.09
CA GLY A 32 -17.03 -17.42 -7.20
C GLY A 32 -17.72 -17.67 -5.87
N TYR A 33 -17.26 -16.98 -4.83
CA TYR A 33 -17.93 -16.85 -3.55
C TYR A 33 -17.96 -15.38 -3.19
N SER A 34 -19.13 -14.87 -2.80
CA SER A 34 -19.29 -13.49 -2.32
C SER A 34 -20.36 -13.47 -1.24
N ARG A 35 -20.01 -12.91 -0.09
CA ARG A 35 -20.92 -12.67 1.03
C ARG A 35 -20.58 -11.36 1.72
N THR A 36 -21.63 -10.64 2.10
CA THR A 36 -21.54 -9.39 2.85
C THR A 36 -22.32 -9.55 4.14
N PHE A 37 -21.73 -9.16 5.26
CA PHE A 37 -22.29 -9.28 6.59
C PHE A 37 -22.20 -7.94 7.34
N GLY A 38 -23.21 -7.66 8.15
CA GLY A 38 -23.20 -6.55 9.09
C GLY A 38 -23.36 -5.17 8.45
N PHE A 39 -22.64 -4.21 9.00
CA PHE A 39 -22.84 -2.78 8.78
C PHE A 39 -21.54 -2.15 8.29
N ARG A 40 -21.66 -1.10 7.47
CA ARG A 40 -20.51 -0.32 7.00
C ARG A 40 -19.97 0.66 8.05
N SER A 41 -20.65 0.78 9.17
CA SER A 41 -20.35 1.70 10.25
C SER A 41 -20.68 1.04 11.60
N ALA A 42 -19.92 1.37 12.63
CA ALA A 42 -20.15 0.88 13.99
C ALA A 42 -21.26 1.68 14.68
N SER A 43 -21.80 1.12 15.77
CA SER A 43 -22.84 1.75 16.59
C SER A 43 -22.45 3.19 16.99
N PRO A 44 -23.41 4.14 17.04
CA PRO A 44 -24.86 3.97 16.88
C PRO A 44 -25.38 4.03 15.44
N ASP A 45 -24.56 4.49 14.49
CA ASP A 45 -24.99 4.73 13.11
C ASP A 45 -24.90 3.45 12.29
N LEU A 46 -25.86 2.53 12.43
CA LEU A 46 -25.84 1.24 11.75
C LEU A 46 -26.43 1.33 10.33
N THR A 47 -25.57 1.49 9.32
CA THR A 47 -25.95 1.39 7.91
C THR A 47 -25.53 0.03 7.36
N SER A 48 -26.44 -0.69 6.69
CA SER A 48 -26.12 -2.04 6.14
C SER A 48 -24.99 -1.97 5.13
N LEU A 49 -24.00 -2.85 5.27
CA LEU A 49 -22.88 -2.95 4.34
C LEU A 49 -23.36 -3.47 2.99
N GLN A 50 -22.99 -2.77 1.91
CA GLN A 50 -23.29 -3.14 0.54
C GLN A 50 -22.02 -3.64 -0.16
N SER A 51 -22.16 -4.51 -1.16
CA SER A 51 -21.03 -4.96 -1.99
C SER A 51 -20.39 -3.82 -2.79
N THR A 52 -21.16 -2.75 -3.05
CA THR A 52 -20.73 -1.54 -3.73
C THR A 52 -20.14 -0.49 -2.79
N ASP A 53 -20.05 -0.74 -1.48
CA ASP A 53 -19.41 0.20 -0.57
C ASP A 53 -17.89 0.27 -0.84
N ILE A 54 -17.32 1.44 -0.58
CA ILE A 54 -15.91 1.75 -0.84
C ILE A 54 -15.11 1.56 0.43
N PHE A 55 -14.01 0.82 0.34
CA PHE A 55 -13.07 0.60 1.43
C PHE A 55 -11.81 1.41 1.19
N ALA A 56 -11.26 2.00 2.25
CA ALA A 56 -9.87 2.42 2.25
C ALA A 56 -9.00 1.15 2.16
N LEU A 57 -8.25 1.01 1.06
CA LEU A 57 -7.40 -0.16 0.83
C LEU A 57 -6.15 -0.13 1.70
N ILE A 58 -5.72 1.06 2.13
CA ILE A 58 -4.43 1.25 2.80
C ILE A 58 -3.36 0.52 1.98
N SER A 59 -2.66 -0.44 2.56
CA SER A 59 -1.56 -1.13 1.89
C SER A 59 -1.98 -2.15 0.85
N CYS A 60 -3.27 -2.51 0.78
CA CYS A 60 -3.79 -3.30 -0.34
C CYS A 60 -3.69 -2.53 -1.66
N SER A 61 -3.52 -1.21 -1.66
CA SER A 61 -3.29 -0.42 -2.88
C SER A 61 -1.98 -0.78 -3.60
N LYS A 62 -1.00 -1.32 -2.87
CA LYS A 62 0.34 -1.61 -3.40
C LYS A 62 0.31 -2.57 -4.59
N ILE A 63 -0.61 -3.54 -4.62
CA ILE A 63 -0.74 -4.45 -5.77
C ILE A 63 -1.13 -3.71 -7.06
N ILE A 64 -1.96 -2.67 -6.96
CA ILE A 64 -2.40 -1.84 -8.09
C ILE A 64 -1.20 -1.02 -8.60
N VAL A 65 -0.42 -0.43 -7.69
CA VAL A 65 0.79 0.32 -8.03
C VAL A 65 1.87 -0.60 -8.62
N SER A 66 2.01 -1.84 -8.13
CA SER A 66 2.91 -2.83 -8.74
C SER A 66 2.54 -3.11 -10.20
N VAL A 67 1.25 -3.29 -10.50
CA VAL A 67 0.77 -3.46 -11.88
C VAL A 67 1.13 -2.24 -12.72
N ALA A 68 0.84 -1.03 -12.24
CA ALA A 68 1.14 0.20 -12.95
C ALA A 68 2.65 0.33 -13.26
N ILE A 69 3.52 0.06 -12.29
CA ILE A 69 4.98 0.10 -12.50
C ILE A 69 5.42 -0.94 -13.54
N LEU A 70 4.90 -2.16 -13.47
CA LEU A 70 5.27 -3.20 -14.42
C LEU A 70 4.77 -2.89 -15.84
N GLN A 71 3.66 -2.17 -16.00
CA GLN A 71 3.25 -1.64 -17.31
C GLN A 71 4.29 -0.64 -17.87
N LEU A 72 4.89 0.21 -17.03
CA LEU A 72 5.96 1.11 -17.47
C LEU A 72 7.23 0.33 -17.85
N VAL A 73 7.53 -0.75 -17.13
CA VAL A 73 8.63 -1.68 -17.48
C VAL A 73 8.38 -2.34 -18.82
N GLU A 74 7.16 -2.83 -19.07
CA GLU A 74 6.80 -3.46 -20.35
C GLU A 74 6.84 -2.50 -21.54
N ARG A 75 6.57 -1.21 -21.30
CA ARG A 75 6.68 -0.12 -22.28
C ARG A 75 8.13 0.32 -22.51
N GLY A 76 9.08 -0.21 -21.73
CA GLY A 76 10.50 0.15 -21.83
C GLY A 76 10.82 1.55 -21.32
N LEU A 77 9.93 2.16 -20.52
CA LEU A 77 10.16 3.50 -19.94
C LEU A 77 11.16 3.47 -18.79
N ILE A 78 11.26 2.33 -18.10
CA ILE A 78 12.21 2.09 -17.01
C ILE A 78 12.49 0.59 -16.88
N GLY A 79 13.70 0.19 -16.46
CA GLY A 79 14.01 -1.21 -16.13
C GLY A 79 14.01 -1.47 -14.62
N LEU A 80 13.78 -2.71 -14.20
CA LEU A 80 13.79 -3.10 -12.77
C LEU A 80 15.11 -2.78 -12.05
N ASP A 81 16.24 -2.86 -12.76
CA ASP A 81 17.58 -2.52 -12.24
C ASP A 81 17.98 -1.03 -12.44
N SER A 82 17.09 -0.19 -12.97
CA SER A 82 17.42 1.22 -13.23
C SER A 82 17.54 2.02 -11.93
N ASP A 83 18.52 2.91 -11.85
CA ASP A 83 18.63 3.90 -10.78
C ASP A 83 17.46 4.89 -10.86
N VAL A 84 16.65 4.94 -9.81
CA VAL A 84 15.49 5.84 -9.72
C VAL A 84 15.83 7.18 -9.08
N GLY A 85 17.06 7.38 -8.59
CA GLY A 85 17.44 8.61 -7.88
C GLY A 85 17.24 9.89 -8.70
N VAL A 86 17.47 9.84 -10.02
CA VAL A 86 17.24 10.98 -10.93
C VAL A 86 15.76 11.32 -11.07
N LEU A 87 14.88 10.34 -10.86
CA LEU A 87 13.43 10.53 -10.89
C LEU A 87 12.90 10.97 -9.53
N LEU A 88 13.67 10.88 -8.45
CA LEU A 88 13.26 11.14 -7.07
C LEU A 88 14.21 12.14 -6.38
N PRO A 89 14.34 13.37 -6.88
CA PRO A 89 15.31 14.34 -6.34
C PRO A 89 15.04 14.74 -4.89
N GLU A 90 13.83 14.54 -4.39
CA GLU A 90 13.45 14.83 -3.01
C GLU A 90 13.89 13.75 -2.01
N LEU A 91 14.31 12.56 -2.50
CA LEU A 91 14.91 11.55 -1.64
C LEU A 91 16.37 11.90 -1.36
N PRO A 92 16.77 12.07 -0.08
CA PRO A 92 18.16 12.27 0.28
C PRO A 92 19.03 11.13 -0.23
N ARG A 93 20.28 11.45 -0.59
CA ARG A 93 21.31 10.47 -0.93
C ARG A 93 22.00 9.87 0.30
N THR A 94 21.38 9.95 1.48
CA THR A 94 22.01 9.56 2.75
C THR A 94 21.32 8.38 3.43
N VAL A 95 22.12 7.61 4.16
CA VAL A 95 21.72 6.52 5.05
C VAL A 95 22.05 6.90 6.50
N ILE A 96 21.16 6.57 7.43
CA ILE A 96 21.41 6.66 8.87
C ILE A 96 22.15 5.37 9.29
N PHE A 97 23.46 5.45 9.51
CA PHE A 97 24.28 4.29 9.87
C PHE A 97 24.20 3.93 11.36
N GLY A 98 23.78 4.88 12.19
CA GLY A 98 23.69 4.66 13.64
C GLY A 98 23.39 5.93 14.42
N ILE A 99 23.68 5.86 15.71
CA ILE A 99 23.52 6.95 16.67
C ILE A 99 24.87 7.14 17.36
N ASP A 100 25.37 8.37 17.44
CA ASP A 100 26.63 8.70 18.10
C ASP A 100 26.52 8.66 19.64
N ASP A 101 27.64 8.82 20.33
CA ASP A 101 27.71 8.84 21.80
C ASP A 101 26.90 9.97 22.45
N HIS A 102 26.43 10.95 21.66
CA HIS A 102 25.58 12.05 22.09
C HIS A 102 24.10 11.85 21.75
N GLY A 103 23.73 10.68 21.23
CA GLY A 103 22.34 10.36 20.89
C GLY A 103 21.88 10.97 19.56
N ARG A 104 22.80 11.43 18.71
CA ARG A 104 22.49 12.06 17.41
C ARG A 104 22.62 11.05 16.26
N PRO A 105 21.77 11.14 15.22
CA PRO A 105 21.88 10.27 14.07
C PRO A 105 23.19 10.53 13.31
N VAL A 106 23.87 9.46 12.90
CA VAL A 106 25.05 9.52 12.02
C VAL A 106 24.57 9.26 10.59
N LEU A 107 24.72 10.26 9.71
CA LEU A 107 24.35 10.17 8.31
C LEU A 107 25.59 10.10 7.44
N GLU A 108 25.60 9.19 6.49
CA GLU A 108 26.62 9.10 5.44
C GLU A 108 25.94 9.01 4.06
N ASP A 109 26.65 9.38 3.01
CA ASP A 109 26.15 9.20 1.64
C ASP A 109 25.99 7.71 1.34
N ARG A 110 24.91 7.33 0.65
CA ARG A 110 24.69 5.96 0.21
C ARG A 110 25.69 5.56 -0.85
N ASP A 111 26.20 4.34 -0.75
CA ASP A 111 27.15 3.77 -1.71
C ASP A 111 26.44 3.27 -2.98
N SER A 112 25.22 2.75 -2.84
CA SER A 112 24.47 2.14 -3.95
C SER A 112 23.34 3.03 -4.49
N PRO A 113 23.03 2.98 -5.80
CA PRO A 113 21.82 3.59 -6.32
C PRO A 113 20.57 2.87 -5.76
N ILE A 114 19.45 3.57 -5.66
CA ILE A 114 18.16 2.93 -5.39
C ILE A 114 17.67 2.39 -6.72
N LYS A 115 17.50 1.07 -6.84
CA LYS A 115 16.90 0.46 -8.04
C LYS A 115 15.38 0.51 -7.95
N LEU A 116 14.71 0.48 -9.10
CA LEU A 116 13.25 0.33 -9.14
C LEU A 116 12.77 -0.93 -8.39
N ASN A 117 13.49 -2.05 -8.53
CA ASN A 117 13.17 -3.29 -7.83
C ASN A 117 13.28 -3.14 -6.30
N ASP A 118 14.24 -2.36 -5.80
CA ASP A 118 14.40 -2.14 -4.36
C ASP A 118 13.16 -1.45 -3.76
N LEU A 119 12.50 -0.59 -4.54
CA LEU A 119 11.22 0.00 -4.13
C LEU A 119 10.08 -1.03 -4.16
N LEU A 120 9.96 -1.83 -5.23
CA LEU A 120 8.92 -2.85 -5.38
C LEU A 120 8.98 -3.92 -4.28
N THR A 121 10.17 -4.19 -3.75
CA THR A 121 10.40 -5.25 -2.76
C THR A 121 10.63 -4.74 -1.34
N HIS A 122 10.44 -3.44 -1.08
CA HIS A 122 10.77 -2.83 0.22
C HIS A 122 12.24 -3.03 0.67
N ALA A 123 13.17 -3.09 -0.28
CA ALA A 123 14.61 -3.21 -0.03
C ALA A 123 15.37 -1.87 -0.17
N ALA A 124 14.66 -0.77 -0.42
CA ALA A 124 15.27 0.56 -0.59
C ALA A 124 15.70 1.26 0.72
N GLY A 125 15.52 0.62 1.88
CA GLY A 125 15.85 1.22 3.18
C GLY A 125 14.95 2.38 3.62
N LEU A 126 13.69 2.39 3.17
CA LEU A 126 12.72 3.49 3.41
C LEU A 126 11.55 3.06 4.32
N PRO A 127 11.78 2.67 5.60
CA PRO A 127 10.75 2.16 6.49
C PRO A 127 9.73 3.23 6.89
N TYR A 128 8.51 2.82 7.22
CA TYR A 128 7.56 3.71 7.92
C TYR A 128 7.98 3.95 9.37
N PHE A 129 8.51 2.90 10.02
CA PHE A 129 8.89 2.92 11.43
C PHE A 129 10.20 2.16 11.62
N HIS A 130 11.19 2.82 12.20
CA HIS A 130 12.47 2.23 12.54
C HIS A 130 13.13 3.05 13.66
N PRO A 131 13.82 2.46 14.64
CA PRO A 131 14.44 3.20 15.74
C PRO A 131 15.37 4.32 15.28
N LEU A 132 16.19 4.09 14.24
CA LEU A 132 17.08 5.11 13.67
C LEU A 132 16.28 6.27 13.04
N LEU A 133 15.18 5.95 12.34
CA LEU A 133 14.31 6.96 11.73
C LEU A 133 13.60 7.78 12.80
N SER A 134 13.11 7.15 13.88
CA SER A 134 12.51 7.85 15.01
C SER A 134 13.49 8.80 15.67
N ASN A 135 14.72 8.36 15.95
CA ASN A 135 15.78 9.22 16.50
C ASN A 135 16.09 10.41 15.56
N TYR A 136 16.16 10.18 14.25
CA TYR A 136 16.35 11.24 13.27
C TYR A 136 15.20 12.25 13.30
N LEU A 137 13.95 11.79 13.29
CA LEU A 137 12.75 12.65 13.34
C LEU A 137 12.72 13.50 14.61
N ASP A 138 13.03 12.91 15.77
CA ASP A 138 13.13 13.62 17.04
C ASP A 138 14.21 14.71 16.98
N SER A 139 15.36 14.42 16.36
CA SER A 139 16.46 15.39 16.23
C SER A 139 16.11 16.64 15.41
N ILE A 140 15.11 16.54 14.52
CA ILE A 140 14.62 17.64 13.69
C ILE A 140 13.23 18.15 14.14
N GLY A 141 12.73 17.69 15.29
CA GLY A 141 11.44 18.10 15.84
C GLY A 141 10.23 17.72 14.98
N LYS A 142 10.33 16.67 14.17
CA LYS A 142 9.23 16.15 13.34
C LYS A 142 8.61 14.91 13.96
N ARG A 143 7.30 14.71 13.75
CA ARG A 143 6.62 13.45 14.07
C ARG A 143 6.57 12.53 12.84
N PRO A 144 6.47 11.21 13.00
CA PRO A 144 6.31 10.30 11.88
C PRO A 144 5.02 10.57 11.11
N LEU A 145 5.02 10.21 9.82
CA LEU A 145 3.86 10.29 8.92
C LEU A 145 3.22 11.69 8.80
N GLN A 146 3.99 12.77 8.99
CA GLN A 146 3.53 14.14 8.80
C GLN A 146 3.97 14.73 7.46
N GLY A 147 3.06 15.44 6.78
CA GLY A 147 3.31 16.11 5.50
C GLY A 147 2.12 15.94 4.56
N ALA A 148 1.83 16.96 3.75
CA ALA A 148 0.72 16.92 2.80
C ALA A 148 1.09 16.18 1.50
N THR A 149 2.38 16.15 1.17
CA THR A 149 2.94 15.45 0.00
C THR A 149 3.85 14.29 0.41
N VAL A 150 4.07 13.34 -0.50
CA VAL A 150 5.04 12.24 -0.43
C VAL A 150 6.42 12.79 -0.12
N ALA A 151 6.84 13.87 -0.78
CA ALA A 151 8.13 14.49 -0.54
C ALA A 151 8.25 15.07 0.88
N GLU A 152 7.24 15.82 1.35
CA GLU A 152 7.24 16.37 2.71
C GLU A 152 7.24 15.29 3.79
N ARG A 153 6.50 14.20 3.54
CA ARG A 153 6.28 13.12 4.50
C ARG A 153 7.39 12.08 4.52
N PHE A 154 7.97 11.79 3.36
CA PHE A 154 8.88 10.66 3.15
C PHE A 154 10.21 11.04 2.50
N GLY A 155 10.48 12.33 2.27
CA GLY A 155 11.78 12.85 1.88
C GLY A 155 12.78 12.81 3.04
N LEU A 156 13.01 11.61 3.57
CA LEU A 156 13.82 11.33 4.75
C LEU A 156 14.99 10.40 4.36
N PRO A 157 16.11 10.42 5.12
CA PRO A 157 17.22 9.51 4.91
C PRO A 157 16.79 8.04 4.97
N GLN A 158 17.53 7.19 4.26
CA GLN A 158 17.38 5.74 4.36
C GLN A 158 17.89 5.23 5.72
N VAL A 159 17.51 4.03 6.14
CA VAL A 159 18.06 3.37 7.37
C VAL A 159 19.01 2.21 7.06
N ALA A 160 19.14 1.87 5.79
CA ALA A 160 20.02 0.82 5.28
C ALA A 160 20.38 1.15 3.82
N GLU A 161 21.50 0.59 3.35
CA GLU A 161 21.85 0.63 1.94
C GLU A 161 20.76 -0.06 1.09
N PRO A 162 20.44 0.47 -0.11
CA PRO A 162 19.52 -0.18 -1.03
C PRO A 162 19.97 -1.61 -1.35
N GLY A 163 19.06 -2.57 -1.18
CA GLY A 163 19.31 -3.98 -1.43
C GLY A 163 19.98 -4.75 -0.28
N GLU A 164 20.29 -4.12 0.86
CA GLU A 164 20.97 -4.77 1.99
C GLU A 164 20.05 -5.15 3.16
N SER A 165 18.81 -4.65 3.18
CA SER A 165 17.80 -4.93 4.22
C SER A 165 16.41 -5.09 3.61
N PHE A 166 15.44 -5.51 4.43
CA PHE A 166 14.02 -5.44 4.13
C PHE A 166 13.36 -4.53 5.15
N ASP A 167 12.73 -3.46 4.69
CA ASP A 167 12.19 -2.40 5.53
C ASP A 167 10.82 -1.97 5.01
N TYR A 168 9.76 -2.52 5.62
CA TYR A 168 8.40 -2.20 5.20
C TYR A 168 8.09 -0.71 5.39
N GLY A 169 7.71 -0.04 4.31
CA GLY A 169 7.69 1.42 4.31
C GLY A 169 7.12 2.10 3.08
N CYS A 170 7.55 3.35 2.87
CA CYS A 170 6.94 4.30 1.93
C CYS A 170 7.38 4.13 0.47
N SER A 171 8.05 3.02 0.13
CA SER A 171 8.54 2.76 -1.22
C SER A 171 7.46 2.89 -2.30
N PHE A 172 6.23 2.45 -1.99
CA PHE A 172 5.11 2.51 -2.94
C PHE A 172 4.52 3.92 -3.12
N ASP A 173 4.73 4.81 -2.15
CA ASP A 173 4.39 6.21 -2.30
C ASP A 173 5.35 6.88 -3.31
N TRP A 174 6.63 6.52 -3.25
CA TRP A 174 7.63 6.93 -4.24
C TRP A 174 7.44 6.28 -5.62
N LEU A 175 6.99 5.02 -5.70
CA LEU A 175 6.60 4.40 -6.96
C LEU A 175 5.45 5.17 -7.62
N GLY A 176 4.50 5.68 -6.83
CA GLY A 176 3.47 6.61 -7.32
C GLY A 176 4.08 7.81 -8.03
N LYS A 177 5.04 8.51 -7.40
CA LYS A 177 5.74 9.65 -8.02
C LYS A 177 6.52 9.28 -9.29
N ILE A 178 7.09 8.07 -9.35
CA ILE A 178 7.75 7.57 -10.58
C ILE A 178 6.74 7.42 -11.71
N ILE A 179 5.55 6.87 -11.44
CA ILE A 179 4.48 6.76 -12.43
C ILE A 179 4.13 8.14 -12.97
N GLU A 180 3.95 9.12 -12.09
CA GLU A 180 3.55 10.46 -12.49
C GLU A 180 4.61 11.16 -13.36
N ARG A 181 5.88 11.01 -12.99
CA ARG A 181 6.99 11.65 -13.72
C ARG A 181 7.26 11.02 -15.09
N LEU A 182 7.08 9.71 -15.21
CA LEU A 182 7.34 9.01 -16.48
C LEU A 182 6.16 9.09 -17.45
N THR A 183 4.95 9.38 -16.95
CA THR A 183 3.73 9.40 -17.76
C THR A 183 3.14 10.79 -17.96
N GLU A 184 3.61 11.79 -17.19
CA GLU A 184 3.03 13.14 -17.13
C GLU A 184 1.53 13.13 -16.75
N SER A 185 1.07 12.07 -16.08
CA SER A 185 -0.30 11.88 -15.60
C SER A 185 -0.30 11.62 -14.09
N ASP A 186 -1.27 12.13 -13.33
CA ASP A 186 -1.37 11.80 -11.91
C ASP A 186 -1.68 10.29 -11.70
N LEU A 187 -1.36 9.77 -10.52
CA LEU A 187 -1.53 8.34 -10.24
C LEU A 187 -2.98 7.86 -10.40
N ASP A 188 -3.98 8.70 -10.06
CA ASP A 188 -5.40 8.34 -10.15
C ASP A 188 -5.81 8.14 -11.61
N SER A 189 -5.49 9.13 -12.45
CA SER A 189 -5.72 9.11 -13.89
C SER A 189 -5.03 7.93 -14.56
N TYR A 190 -3.76 7.64 -14.21
CA TYR A 190 -3.05 6.50 -14.77
C TYR A 190 -3.73 5.17 -14.43
N VAL A 191 -4.15 4.99 -13.16
CA VAL A 191 -4.84 3.77 -12.71
C VAL A 191 -6.20 3.63 -13.38
N GLU A 192 -6.94 4.72 -13.55
CA GLU A 192 -8.21 4.70 -14.27
C GLU A 192 -8.02 4.25 -15.73
N GLU A 193 -7.09 4.89 -16.45
CA GLU A 193 -6.89 4.63 -17.88
C GLU A 193 -6.27 3.25 -18.15
N ASN A 194 -5.29 2.83 -17.35
CA ASN A 194 -4.43 1.69 -17.68
C ASN A 194 -4.77 0.42 -16.90
N ILE A 195 -5.60 0.50 -15.86
CA ILE A 195 -6.01 -0.66 -15.06
C ILE A 195 -7.53 -0.78 -15.03
N CYS A 196 -8.24 0.29 -14.71
CA CYS A 196 -9.69 0.23 -14.53
C CYS A 196 -10.44 0.07 -15.86
N ASN A 197 -10.13 0.92 -16.84
CA ASN A 197 -10.78 0.90 -18.15
C ASN A 197 -10.58 -0.43 -18.91
N PRO A 198 -9.37 -1.04 -18.97
CA PRO A 198 -9.18 -2.36 -19.58
C PRO A 198 -9.96 -3.48 -18.88
N LEU A 199 -10.22 -3.31 -17.59
CA LEU A 199 -10.99 -4.26 -16.79
C LEU A 199 -12.51 -4.01 -16.82
N GLY A 200 -12.95 -2.82 -17.22
CA GLY A 200 -14.35 -2.41 -17.19
C GLY A 200 -14.86 -2.11 -15.77
N ILE A 201 -13.98 -1.67 -14.87
CA ILE A 201 -14.27 -1.31 -13.48
C ILE A 201 -14.11 0.21 -13.29
N SER A 202 -14.74 0.79 -12.26
CA SER A 202 -14.74 2.25 -12.04
C SER A 202 -14.68 2.67 -10.57
N ASP A 203 -14.53 1.73 -9.64
CA ASP A 203 -14.50 2.00 -8.21
C ASP A 203 -13.12 1.65 -7.64
N VAL A 204 -12.04 2.13 -8.28
CA VAL A 204 -10.66 2.04 -7.79
C VAL A 204 -10.01 3.40 -8.04
N PHE A 205 -9.52 4.05 -6.98
CA PHE A 205 -8.96 5.40 -7.06
C PHE A 205 -8.06 5.73 -5.87
N PHE A 206 -7.24 6.77 -5.99
CA PHE A 206 -6.31 7.32 -5.01
C PHE A 206 -6.61 8.78 -4.65
N SER A 207 -7.29 9.50 -5.54
CA SER A 207 -7.57 10.93 -5.38
C SER A 207 -8.52 11.21 -4.20
N MET A 208 -8.11 12.13 -3.31
CA MET A 208 -8.96 12.61 -2.21
C MET A 208 -10.16 13.42 -2.72
N ALA A 209 -10.05 14.11 -3.86
CA ALA A 209 -11.18 14.82 -4.46
C ALA A 209 -12.29 13.84 -4.88
N ARG A 210 -11.92 12.71 -5.51
CA ARG A 210 -12.88 11.66 -5.87
C ARG A 210 -13.48 10.97 -4.63
N LEU A 211 -12.71 10.89 -3.54
CA LEU A 211 -13.22 10.38 -2.27
C LEU A 211 -14.38 11.24 -1.73
N GLU A 212 -14.32 12.57 -1.90
CA GLU A 212 -15.40 13.50 -1.49
C GLU A 212 -16.73 13.16 -2.17
N ASP A 213 -16.70 12.82 -3.47
CA ASP A 213 -17.89 12.47 -4.25
C ASP A 213 -18.57 11.17 -3.77
N VAL A 214 -17.79 10.23 -3.21
CA VAL A 214 -18.27 8.91 -2.79
C VAL A 214 -18.27 8.70 -1.27
N GLN A 215 -18.14 9.77 -0.47
CA GLN A 215 -18.20 9.70 1.01
C GLN A 215 -19.42 8.93 1.52
N HIS A 216 -20.56 9.08 0.85
CA HIS A 216 -21.81 8.40 1.19
C HIS A 216 -21.77 6.87 0.96
N ARG A 217 -20.71 6.31 0.37
CA ARG A 217 -20.43 4.87 0.17
C ARG A 217 -19.23 4.39 1.00
N LEU A 218 -18.51 5.28 1.69
CA LEU A 218 -17.29 4.94 2.40
C LEU A 218 -17.60 4.09 3.64
N VAL A 219 -16.92 2.96 3.77
CA VAL A 219 -16.96 2.12 4.97
C VAL A 219 -16.15 2.79 6.07
N SER A 220 -16.76 2.97 7.23
CA SER A 220 -16.11 3.60 8.38
C SER A 220 -15.01 2.72 8.95
N THR A 221 -13.89 3.35 9.31
CA THR A 221 -12.84 2.68 10.08
C THR A 221 -13.34 2.41 11.50
N VAL A 222 -13.04 1.21 12.00
CA VAL A 222 -13.37 0.80 13.36
C VAL A 222 -12.09 0.39 14.09
N LYS A 223 -12.06 0.64 15.39
CA LYS A 223 -11.04 0.12 16.30
C LYS A 223 -11.68 -0.83 17.30
N ILE A 224 -10.85 -1.66 17.92
CA ILE A 224 -11.26 -2.51 19.03
C ILE A 224 -10.98 -1.75 20.33
N ASP A 225 -12.01 -1.54 21.15
CA ASP A 225 -11.86 -0.91 22.47
C ASP A 225 -11.29 -1.89 23.51
N GLU A 226 -11.09 -1.41 24.74
CA GLU A 226 -10.57 -2.20 25.86
C GLU A 226 -11.48 -3.39 26.24
N GLN A 227 -12.76 -3.33 25.86
CA GLN A 227 -13.75 -4.38 26.08
C GLN A 227 -13.80 -5.39 24.93
N GLY A 228 -12.99 -5.20 23.88
CA GLY A 228 -12.96 -6.07 22.71
C GLY A 228 -14.06 -5.80 21.70
N MET A 229 -14.69 -4.62 21.76
CA MET A 229 -15.81 -4.23 20.91
C MET A 229 -15.35 -3.35 19.74
N ALA A 230 -15.95 -3.55 18.57
CA ALA A 230 -15.75 -2.70 17.41
C ALA A 230 -16.51 -1.38 17.59
N VAL A 231 -15.75 -0.30 17.74
CA VAL A 231 -16.26 1.06 17.90
C VAL A 231 -15.72 1.96 16.77
N PRO A 232 -16.42 3.06 16.43
CA PRO A 232 -15.91 4.00 15.43
C PRO A 232 -14.50 4.48 15.78
N ASP A 233 -13.60 4.46 14.80
CA ASP A 233 -12.31 5.10 14.97
C ASP A 233 -12.40 6.59 14.59
N THR A 234 -12.30 7.43 15.61
CA THR A 234 -12.40 8.89 15.47
C THR A 234 -11.04 9.59 15.49
N GLN A 235 -9.92 8.84 15.47
CA GLN A 235 -8.58 9.43 15.51
C GLN A 235 -8.10 10.01 14.17
N GLY A 236 -8.94 9.95 13.13
CA GLY A 236 -8.61 10.42 11.80
C GLY A 236 -7.94 9.35 10.94
N SER A 237 -7.77 9.64 9.65
CA SER A 237 -7.10 8.79 8.69
C SER A 237 -5.63 9.16 8.54
N ILE A 238 -4.78 8.18 8.22
CA ILE A 238 -3.40 8.44 7.80
C ILE A 238 -3.33 9.31 6.53
N ASN A 239 -4.45 9.43 5.80
CA ASN A 239 -4.59 10.25 4.61
C ASN A 239 -5.19 11.65 4.92
N ASP A 240 -5.45 11.98 6.19
CA ASP A 240 -5.97 13.30 6.52
C ASP A 240 -4.94 14.38 6.16
N GLY A 241 -5.41 15.41 5.44
CA GLY A 241 -4.60 16.57 5.04
C GLY A 241 -3.58 16.30 3.92
N ILE A 242 -3.59 15.13 3.28
CA ILE A 242 -2.77 14.92 2.08
C ILE A 242 -3.35 15.67 0.88
N THR A 243 -2.50 16.12 -0.03
CA THR A 243 -2.88 16.90 -1.21
C THR A 243 -2.54 16.22 -2.53
N GLU A 244 -1.91 15.05 -2.49
CA GLU A 244 -1.59 14.24 -3.67
C GLU A 244 -1.90 12.76 -3.45
N CYS A 245 -1.77 11.96 -4.50
CA CYS A 245 -1.98 10.52 -4.44
C CYS A 245 -0.78 9.81 -3.81
N PHE A 246 -1.03 9.09 -2.71
CA PHE A 246 -0.05 8.25 -2.03
C PHE A 246 -0.25 6.78 -2.46
N GLY A 247 0.65 6.28 -3.31
CA GLY A 247 0.54 4.93 -3.87
C GLY A 247 0.53 3.79 -2.85
N GLY A 248 1.12 4.00 -1.67
CA GLY A 248 1.21 3.01 -0.60
C GLY A 248 0.04 3.01 0.40
N GLN A 249 -0.82 4.03 0.40
CA GLN A 249 -1.83 4.22 1.46
C GLN A 249 -3.15 4.92 1.09
N SER A 250 -3.22 5.72 0.02
CA SER A 250 -4.42 6.51 -0.32
C SER A 250 -5.42 5.79 -1.23
N GLY A 251 -5.13 4.55 -1.63
CA GLY A 251 -6.02 3.78 -2.50
C GLY A 251 -7.35 3.45 -1.81
N HIS A 252 -8.42 3.55 -2.58
CA HIS A 252 -9.78 3.21 -2.22
C HIS A 252 -10.38 2.32 -3.31
N ALA A 253 -11.18 1.35 -2.92
CA ALA A 253 -11.95 0.59 -3.89
C ALA A 253 -13.21 -0.06 -3.31
N ASN A 254 -14.16 -0.39 -4.17
CA ASN A 254 -15.07 -1.49 -3.84
C ASN A 254 -14.31 -2.83 -3.98
N LEU A 255 -14.69 -3.84 -3.19
CA LEU A 255 -13.91 -5.08 -3.15
C LEU A 255 -14.07 -5.95 -4.41
N GLU A 256 -15.18 -5.81 -5.14
CA GLU A 256 -15.39 -6.51 -6.41
C GLU A 256 -14.42 -6.04 -7.51
N SER A 257 -14.13 -4.74 -7.55
CA SER A 257 -13.16 -4.15 -8.48
C SER A 257 -11.74 -4.59 -8.13
N LEU A 258 -11.39 -4.60 -6.84
CA LEU A 258 -10.11 -5.15 -6.40
C LEU A 258 -10.00 -6.65 -6.75
N LEU A 259 -11.07 -7.42 -6.52
CA LEU A 259 -11.10 -8.85 -6.87
C LEU A 259 -10.94 -9.06 -8.38
N THR A 260 -11.50 -8.20 -9.22
CA THR A 260 -11.35 -8.24 -10.68
C THR A 260 -9.89 -8.04 -11.10
N ILE A 261 -9.16 -7.12 -10.44
CA ILE A 261 -7.72 -6.93 -10.65
C ILE A 261 -6.94 -8.19 -10.25
N LEU A 262 -7.22 -8.72 -9.05
CA LEU A 262 -6.57 -9.94 -8.55
C LEU A 262 -6.86 -11.15 -9.43
N GLN A 263 -8.09 -11.27 -9.95
CA GLN A 263 -8.48 -12.32 -10.87
C GLN A 263 -7.68 -12.23 -12.16
N SER A 264 -7.59 -11.06 -12.81
CA SER A 264 -6.82 -10.91 -14.06
C SER A 264 -5.36 -11.35 -13.88
N LEU A 265 -4.74 -11.01 -12.75
CA LEU A 265 -3.40 -11.50 -12.40
C LEU A 265 -3.36 -13.01 -12.17
N LEU A 266 -4.33 -13.57 -11.46
CA LEU A 266 -4.43 -15.02 -11.19
C LEU A 266 -4.65 -15.83 -12.48
N SER A 267 -5.51 -15.34 -13.37
CA SER A 267 -5.82 -15.91 -14.68
C SER A 267 -4.64 -15.79 -15.65
N ASN A 268 -3.74 -14.84 -15.37
CA ASN A 268 -2.66 -14.44 -16.25
C ASN A 268 -3.15 -14.14 -17.68
N ASP A 269 -4.23 -13.35 -17.77
CA ASP A 269 -5.05 -13.22 -18.99
C ASP A 269 -4.53 -12.19 -20.00
N GLY A 270 -3.42 -11.51 -19.71
CA GLY A 270 -2.83 -10.53 -20.61
C GLY A 270 -3.53 -9.17 -20.63
N ARG A 271 -4.57 -8.95 -19.81
CA ARG A 271 -5.34 -7.68 -19.83
C ARG A 271 -4.60 -6.53 -19.17
N LEU A 272 -3.90 -6.81 -18.08
CA LEU A 272 -3.15 -5.81 -17.30
C LEU A 272 -1.65 -5.82 -17.59
N LEU A 273 -1.08 -7.01 -17.71
CA LEU A 273 0.34 -7.27 -17.87
C LEU A 273 0.53 -8.47 -18.80
N LYS A 274 1.68 -8.52 -19.49
CA LYS A 274 2.12 -9.70 -20.24
C LYS A 274 2.30 -10.90 -19.30
N PRO A 275 2.08 -12.13 -19.79
CA PRO A 275 2.20 -13.33 -18.95
C PRO A 275 3.53 -13.52 -18.24
N GLU A 276 4.62 -13.10 -18.88
CA GLU A 276 5.96 -13.17 -18.32
C GLU A 276 6.15 -12.20 -17.15
N SER A 277 5.57 -11.01 -17.23
CA SER A 277 5.63 -10.01 -16.15
C SER A 277 4.84 -10.46 -14.93
N VAL A 278 3.64 -11.05 -15.13
CA VAL A 278 2.88 -11.66 -14.04
C VAL A 278 3.70 -12.78 -13.40
N THR A 279 4.32 -13.65 -14.21
CA THR A 279 5.19 -14.73 -13.70
C THR A 279 6.36 -14.16 -12.87
N GLU A 280 6.94 -13.05 -13.30
CA GLU A 280 8.03 -12.36 -12.60
C GLU A 280 7.60 -11.85 -11.21
N MET A 281 6.36 -11.36 -11.05
CA MET A 281 5.82 -10.91 -9.76
C MET A 281 5.84 -12.00 -8.68
N PHE A 282 5.70 -13.26 -9.07
CA PHE A 282 5.65 -14.40 -8.15
C PHE A 282 7.00 -15.06 -7.90
N LYS A 283 8.10 -14.52 -8.46
CA LYS A 283 9.46 -15.00 -8.16
C LYS A 283 9.98 -14.36 -6.88
N PRO A 284 10.87 -15.04 -6.13
CA PRO A 284 11.64 -14.39 -5.08
C PRO A 284 12.54 -13.29 -5.65
N GLN A 285 12.29 -12.03 -5.27
CA GLN A 285 12.99 -10.86 -5.82
C GLN A 285 14.04 -10.24 -4.87
N LEU A 286 14.07 -10.66 -3.60
CA LEU A 286 15.00 -10.10 -2.61
C LEU A 286 16.42 -10.61 -2.82
N SER A 287 17.41 -9.72 -2.59
CA SER A 287 18.80 -10.10 -2.42
C SER A 287 18.96 -11.09 -1.25
N GLU A 288 20.13 -11.73 -1.16
CA GLU A 288 20.40 -12.62 -0.04
C GLU A 288 20.34 -11.89 1.32
N SER A 289 20.90 -10.68 1.39
CA SER A 289 20.92 -9.84 2.60
C SER A 289 19.52 -9.36 2.99
N SER A 290 18.75 -8.79 2.05
CA SER A 290 17.36 -8.38 2.33
C SER A 290 16.48 -9.56 2.74
N ARG A 291 16.62 -10.72 2.10
CA ARG A 291 15.90 -11.94 2.48
C ARG A 291 16.27 -12.40 3.89
N ARG A 292 17.56 -12.33 4.25
CA ARG A 292 18.03 -12.67 5.61
C ARG A 292 17.43 -11.71 6.63
N ALA A 293 17.44 -10.41 6.36
CA ALA A 293 16.83 -9.40 7.22
C ALA A 293 15.32 -9.65 7.45
N LEU A 294 14.56 -9.89 6.38
CA LEU A 294 13.14 -10.25 6.47
C LEU A 294 12.91 -11.48 7.35
N ASN A 295 13.70 -12.54 7.16
CA ASN A 295 13.57 -13.78 7.94
C ASN A 295 13.85 -13.57 9.43
N GLU A 296 14.83 -12.74 9.79
CA GLU A 296 15.08 -12.40 11.20
C GLU A 296 13.95 -11.55 11.80
N GLN A 297 13.37 -10.62 11.05
CA GLN A 297 12.20 -9.86 11.48
C GLN A 297 10.97 -10.76 11.72
N ILE A 298 10.76 -11.79 10.89
CA ILE A 298 9.67 -12.74 11.08
C ILE A 298 9.87 -13.55 12.37
N LYS A 299 11.09 -14.05 12.64
CA LYS A 299 11.41 -14.85 13.84
C LYS A 299 11.25 -14.07 15.15
N THR A 300 11.48 -12.76 15.12
CA THR A 300 11.38 -11.90 16.33
C THR A 300 9.94 -11.47 16.65
N ARG A 301 8.99 -11.68 15.72
CA ARG A 301 7.57 -11.38 15.90
C ARG A 301 6.71 -12.60 16.29
N SER A 302 7.25 -13.81 16.16
CA SER A 302 6.61 -15.09 16.54
C SER A 302 6.98 -15.49 17.96
#